data_AF-A0A7X0DX71-F1
#
_entry.id   AF-A0A7X0DX71-F1
#
_cell.length_a   1.000
_cell.length_b   1.000
_cell.length_c   1.000
_cell.angle_alpha   90.00
_cell.angle_beta   90.00
_cell.angle_gamma   90.00
#
_symmetry.space_group_name_H-M   'P 1'
#
loop_
_entity.id
_entity.type
_entity.pdbx_description
1 polymer ?
#
loop_
_entity_poly.entity_id
_entity_poly.type
_entity_poly.pdbx_seq_one_letter_code
_entity_poly.pdbx_strand_id
1 'polypeptide(L)'
;MIRRFYYITFLIAAVVSITGCGSNNTKPVATASVAKAPELMRPFRFHKLIEVSPGQSYDVLSWGRGSQEAGAFMILHSDSSGIKYTTTTGDLDGKIIDVYNADMDLDGNPEILIETQSKDTISRANIYAYEFNNDNSKANKLDFPKLNNSQRKGYRGDDNFYIRDGKLIREFPIYKGTGKDAKPTGAKRQLQYGLSGNEFTVKQLSKDSVDVADKTAVVVPVKKPENKKSTSKSEKKKSSKLSKKKKHKHRRHSDE
;
A
#
# COMPACT_ATOMS: atom_id res chain seq x y z
N MET A 1 -44.72 71.72 65.60
CA MET A 1 -43.86 72.49 66.53
C MET A 1 -42.70 73.07 65.74
N ILE A 2 -42.68 74.40 65.60
CA ILE A 2 -41.48 75.27 65.62
C ILE A 2 -40.30 74.96 64.67
N ARG A 3 -40.18 75.82 63.62
CA ARG A 3 -38.99 76.61 63.16
C ARG A 3 -37.74 75.82 62.66
N ARG A 4 -36.97 76.25 61.65
CA ARG A 4 -36.70 77.58 60.99
C ARG A 4 -36.28 77.30 59.51
N PHE A 5 -36.67 78.09 58.49
CA PHE A 5 -36.04 79.37 58.03
C PHE A 5 -34.55 79.22 57.64
N TYR A 6 -34.00 79.78 56.56
CA TYR A 6 -34.48 80.65 55.46
C TYR A 6 -34.09 80.00 54.09
N TYR A 7 -34.16 80.57 52.86
CA TYR A 7 -34.47 81.89 52.29
C TYR A 7 -35.24 81.75 50.95
N ILE A 8 -35.55 82.88 50.31
CA ILE A 8 -36.14 83.02 48.96
C ILE A 8 -35.21 83.92 48.14
N THR A 9 -34.94 83.61 46.86
CA THR A 9 -34.93 84.62 45.76
C THR A 9 -34.84 83.99 44.36
N PHE A 10 -35.71 84.50 43.49
CA PHE A 10 -35.68 84.55 42.02
C PHE A 10 -34.29 84.54 41.34
N LEU A 11 -34.18 83.88 40.18
CA LEU A 11 -34.19 84.62 38.90
C LEU A 11 -34.63 83.76 37.69
N ILE A 12 -35.24 84.43 36.72
CA ILE A 12 -35.64 83.93 35.39
C ILE A 12 -34.49 84.16 34.40
N ALA A 13 -34.19 83.20 33.53
CA ALA A 13 -33.80 83.45 32.13
C ALA A 13 -33.77 82.14 31.32
N ALA A 14 -34.43 82.12 30.18
CA ALA A 14 -34.32 81.02 29.22
C ALA A 14 -33.08 81.22 28.33
N VAL A 15 -32.34 80.14 28.04
CA VAL A 15 -31.50 80.03 26.85
C VAL A 15 -31.85 78.74 26.14
N VAL A 16 -32.54 78.87 25.00
CA VAL A 16 -32.75 77.78 24.05
C VAL A 16 -31.50 77.69 23.16
N SER A 17 -30.88 76.51 23.07
CA SER A 17 -29.79 76.24 22.12
C SER A 17 -29.76 74.76 21.72
N ILE A 18 -30.68 74.42 20.81
CA ILE A 18 -30.47 73.61 19.60
C ILE A 18 -29.48 72.41 19.70
N THR A 19 -30.09 71.22 19.75
CA THR A 19 -29.64 69.91 19.21
C THR A 19 -28.21 69.71 18.70
N GLY A 20 -27.57 68.67 19.24
CA GLY A 20 -26.46 67.95 18.60
C GLY A 20 -26.43 66.47 19.03
N CYS A 21 -27.17 65.60 18.35
CA CYS A 21 -27.14 64.15 18.62
C CYS A 21 -25.87 63.50 18.03
N GLY A 22 -24.81 63.44 18.84
CA GLY A 22 -23.63 62.61 18.58
C GLY A 22 -23.79 61.21 19.17
N SER A 23 -24.43 60.29 18.44
CA SER A 23 -24.61 58.91 18.88
C SER A 23 -23.27 58.15 18.89
N ASN A 24 -22.62 58.10 20.05
CA ASN A 24 -21.38 57.35 20.27
C ASN A 24 -21.62 55.82 20.20
N ASN A 25 -21.75 55.29 18.98
CA ASN A 25 -21.71 53.87 18.71
C ASN A 25 -20.28 53.35 18.91
N THR A 26 -19.95 52.92 20.12
CA THR A 26 -18.78 52.11 20.42
C THR A 26 -18.93 50.74 19.75
N LYS A 27 -18.52 50.65 18.48
CA LYS A 27 -18.31 49.35 17.83
C LYS A 27 -17.37 48.52 18.72
N PRO A 28 -17.69 47.26 19.04
CA PRO A 28 -16.74 46.39 19.71
C PRO A 28 -15.51 46.26 18.80
N VAL A 29 -14.33 46.53 19.36
CA VAL A 29 -13.06 46.31 18.64
C VAL A 29 -13.00 44.84 18.28
N ALA A 30 -12.94 44.54 16.98
CA ALA A 30 -12.75 43.18 16.52
C ALA A 30 -11.43 42.66 17.10
N THR A 31 -11.51 41.67 17.98
CA THR A 31 -10.33 41.01 18.54
C THR A 31 -9.52 40.48 17.37
N ALA A 32 -8.32 41.00 17.18
CA ALA A 32 -7.47 40.59 16.07
C ALA A 32 -7.28 39.07 16.15
N SER A 33 -7.70 38.35 15.11
CA SER A 33 -7.47 36.92 14.98
C SER A 33 -5.97 36.68 15.05
N VAL A 34 -5.49 36.19 16.19
CA VAL A 34 -4.09 35.81 16.36
C VAL A 34 -3.84 34.71 15.34
N ALA A 35 -3.03 35.03 14.32
CA ALA A 35 -2.75 34.10 13.24
C ALA A 35 -2.20 32.80 13.83
N LYS A 36 -2.95 31.71 13.69
CA LYS A 36 -2.58 30.40 14.22
C LYS A 36 -1.20 30.05 13.65
N ALA A 37 -0.24 29.81 14.53
CA ALA A 37 1.10 29.42 14.13
C ALA A 37 1.01 28.20 13.18
N PRO A 38 1.74 28.19 12.06
CA PRO A 38 1.60 27.15 11.05
C PRO A 38 1.93 25.79 11.65
N GLU A 39 0.96 24.87 11.63
CA GLU A 39 1.15 23.52 12.15
C GLU A 39 2.23 22.80 11.33
N LEU A 40 3.22 22.23 12.02
CA LEU A 40 4.27 21.47 11.37
C LEU A 40 3.69 20.21 10.74
N MET A 41 3.65 20.17 9.41
CA MET A 41 3.18 19.01 8.66
C MET A 41 3.92 17.74 9.08
N ARG A 42 3.16 16.65 9.28
CA ARG A 42 3.71 15.31 9.53
C ARG A 42 4.70 14.95 8.42
N PRO A 43 5.98 14.67 8.73
CA PRO A 43 6.97 14.39 7.71
C PRO A 43 6.77 13.01 7.11
N PHE A 44 6.47 12.00 7.92
CA PHE A 44 6.24 10.63 7.47
C PHE A 44 4.81 10.44 6.95
N ARG A 45 4.69 9.85 5.76
CA ARG A 45 3.43 9.72 4.99
C ARG A 45 3.00 8.27 4.78
N PHE A 46 3.96 7.34 4.77
CA PHE A 46 3.77 5.90 4.65
C PHE A 46 4.73 5.20 5.63
N HIS A 47 4.30 4.08 6.18
CA HIS A 47 5.13 3.14 6.93
C HIS A 47 4.56 1.73 6.77
N LYS A 48 5.39 0.75 6.39
CA LYS A 48 5.07 -0.68 6.42
C LYS A 48 6.29 -1.46 6.91
N LEU A 49 6.08 -2.33 7.90
CA LEU A 49 7.04 -3.33 8.35
C LEU A 49 6.84 -4.61 7.54
N ILE A 50 7.95 -5.20 7.09
CA ILE A 50 8.01 -6.51 6.44
C ILE A 50 9.01 -7.36 7.22
N GLU A 51 8.58 -8.48 7.79
CA GLU A 51 9.47 -9.50 8.35
C GLU A 51 9.58 -10.64 7.33
N VAL A 52 10.80 -10.96 6.89
CA VAL A 52 11.04 -12.01 5.86
C VAL A 52 11.42 -13.35 6.50
N SER A 53 12.09 -13.29 7.66
CA SER A 53 12.41 -14.43 8.51
C SER A 53 12.65 -13.92 9.94
N PRO A 54 12.62 -14.79 10.97
CA PRO A 54 12.71 -14.36 12.37
C PRO A 54 13.92 -13.46 12.65
N GLY A 55 13.64 -12.20 12.99
CA GLY A 55 14.67 -11.22 13.31
C GLY A 55 15.35 -10.55 12.11
N GLN A 56 14.88 -10.81 10.88
CA GLN A 56 15.25 -10.13 9.64
C GLN A 56 14.04 -9.33 9.13
N SER A 57 14.10 -8.00 9.24
CA SER A 57 12.97 -7.14 8.90
C SER A 57 13.35 -5.85 8.17
N TYR A 58 12.37 -5.32 7.44
CA TYR A 58 12.46 -4.10 6.63
C TYR A 58 11.33 -3.15 6.99
N ASP A 59 11.65 -2.04 7.64
CA ASP A 59 10.73 -0.91 7.78
C ASP A 59 10.87 0.01 6.57
N VAL A 60 9.81 0.10 5.75
CA VAL A 60 9.78 1.03 4.61
C VAL A 60 8.94 2.24 4.97
N LEU A 61 9.57 3.41 4.93
CA LEU A 61 8.95 4.71 5.22
C LEU A 61 9.01 5.62 3.99
N SER A 62 8.04 6.51 3.83
CA SER A 62 8.19 7.71 3.00
C SER A 62 8.14 8.99 3.82
N TRP A 63 8.93 9.98 3.43
CA TRP A 63 9.00 11.27 4.11
C TRP A 63 9.00 12.47 3.15
N GLY A 64 8.49 13.60 3.64
CA GLY A 64 8.49 14.89 2.95
C GLY A 64 7.46 15.86 3.55
N ARG A 65 7.72 17.17 3.46
CA ARG A 65 6.77 18.23 3.83
C ARG A 65 6.27 18.96 2.57
N GLY A 66 5.09 19.57 2.63
CA GLY A 66 4.44 20.18 1.47
C GLY A 66 3.79 19.15 0.55
N SER A 67 3.93 19.33 -0.77
CA SER A 67 3.24 18.52 -1.80
C SER A 67 3.52 17.01 -1.69
N GLN A 68 2.52 16.20 -2.06
CA GLN A 68 2.62 14.75 -2.20
C GLN A 68 3.03 14.30 -3.62
N GLU A 69 3.45 15.25 -4.47
CA GLU A 69 4.03 14.97 -5.81
C GLU A 69 5.43 14.36 -5.74
N ALA A 70 6.17 14.66 -4.68
CA ALA A 70 7.51 14.15 -4.47
C ALA A 70 7.80 13.97 -2.97
N GLY A 71 8.89 13.27 -2.69
CA GLY A 71 9.47 13.08 -1.37
C GLY A 71 10.71 12.21 -1.47
N ALA A 72 11.01 11.47 -0.41
CA ALA A 72 11.99 10.39 -0.45
C ALA A 72 11.47 9.20 0.37
N PHE A 73 12.05 8.03 0.13
CA PHE A 73 11.80 6.82 0.91
C PHE A 73 13.06 6.36 1.65
N MET A 74 12.85 5.57 2.69
CA MET A 74 13.87 4.90 3.48
C MET A 74 13.44 3.46 3.70
N ILE A 75 14.33 2.51 3.43
CA ILE A 75 14.21 1.11 3.83
C ILE A 75 15.22 0.91 4.95
N LEU A 76 14.74 0.66 6.16
CA LEU A 76 15.56 0.33 7.32
C LEU A 76 15.59 -1.19 7.44
N HIS A 77 16.75 -1.79 7.20
CA HIS A 77 16.94 -3.23 7.31
C HIS A 77 17.55 -3.55 8.67
N SER A 78 16.92 -4.47 9.40
CA SER A 78 17.31 -4.92 10.72
C SER A 78 17.57 -6.42 10.71
N ASP A 79 18.84 -6.80 10.84
CA ASP A 79 19.29 -8.15 11.16
C ASP A 79 19.67 -8.18 12.66
N SER A 80 18.69 -8.54 13.47
CA SER A 80 18.82 -8.58 14.93
C SER A 80 19.74 -9.71 15.42
N SER A 81 19.81 -10.83 14.70
CA SER A 81 20.67 -11.97 15.02
C SER A 81 22.15 -11.67 14.71
N GLY A 82 22.42 -11.02 13.58
CA GLY A 82 23.76 -10.56 13.20
C GLY A 82 24.20 -9.26 13.88
N ILE A 83 23.30 -8.57 14.60
CA ILE A 83 23.49 -7.22 15.16
C ILE A 83 23.93 -6.23 14.07
N LYS A 84 23.26 -6.29 12.93
CA LYS A 84 23.55 -5.49 11.74
C LYS A 84 22.31 -4.70 11.33
N TYR A 85 22.49 -3.41 11.09
CA TYR A 85 21.41 -2.50 10.74
C TYR A 85 21.87 -1.65 9.58
N THR A 86 21.13 -1.67 8.46
CA THR A 86 21.48 -0.91 7.26
C THR A 86 20.32 0.01 6.86
N THR A 87 20.61 0.98 5.99
CA THR A 87 19.61 1.93 5.51
C THR A 87 19.83 2.19 4.03
N THR A 88 18.78 1.96 3.25
CA THR A 88 18.74 2.29 1.82
C THR A 88 17.76 3.44 1.62
N THR A 89 18.14 4.45 0.84
CA THR A 89 17.31 5.64 0.60
C THR A 89 17.19 5.95 -0.89
N GLY A 90 16.16 6.69 -1.26
CA GLY A 90 15.99 7.18 -2.63
C GLY A 90 14.90 8.23 -2.75
N ASP A 91 14.94 8.98 -3.85
CA ASP A 91 13.92 9.98 -4.18
C ASP A 91 12.62 9.31 -4.66
N LEU A 92 11.48 9.91 -4.28
CA LEU A 92 10.14 9.38 -4.51
C LEU A 92 9.39 10.25 -5.53
N ASP A 93 9.00 9.67 -6.67
CA ASP A 93 7.99 10.20 -7.60
C ASP A 93 6.59 9.79 -7.11
N GLY A 94 5.79 10.77 -6.71
CA GLY A 94 4.44 10.59 -6.20
C GLY A 94 4.38 10.06 -4.76
N LYS A 95 3.43 9.16 -4.50
CA LYS A 95 3.18 8.55 -3.18
C LYS A 95 3.35 7.03 -3.24
N ILE A 96 3.86 6.42 -2.16
CA ILE A 96 3.84 4.97 -2.00
C ILE A 96 2.37 4.50 -1.91
N ILE A 97 2.04 3.43 -2.64
CA ILE A 97 0.74 2.75 -2.59
C ILE A 97 0.84 1.54 -1.68
N ASP A 98 1.76 0.63 -1.97
CA ASP A 98 2.12 -0.50 -1.11
C ASP A 98 3.59 -0.87 -1.28
N VAL A 99 4.07 -1.80 -0.46
CA VAL A 99 5.38 -2.43 -0.59
C VAL A 99 5.22 -3.94 -0.53
N TYR A 100 5.79 -4.63 -1.51
CA TYR A 100 5.78 -6.09 -1.60
C TYR A 100 7.15 -6.65 -1.24
N ASN A 101 7.17 -7.87 -0.70
CA ASN A 101 8.37 -8.69 -0.61
C ASN A 101 8.20 -9.97 -1.42
N ALA A 102 9.31 -10.43 -2.00
CA ALA A 102 9.40 -11.70 -2.68
C ALA A 102 10.83 -12.24 -2.58
N ASP A 103 11.00 -13.47 -3.06
CA ASP A 103 12.29 -14.08 -3.41
C ASP A 103 12.05 -14.58 -4.85
N MET A 104 12.36 -13.71 -5.82
CA MET A 104 11.86 -13.81 -7.18
C MET A 104 12.69 -14.71 -8.08
N ASP A 105 13.91 -15.08 -7.71
CA ASP A 105 14.71 -16.11 -8.40
C ASP A 105 15.13 -17.30 -7.53
N LEU A 106 14.72 -17.33 -6.25
CA LEU A 106 14.88 -18.46 -5.32
C LEU A 106 16.32 -18.64 -4.82
N ASP A 107 17.07 -17.54 -4.69
CA ASP A 107 18.43 -17.53 -4.14
C ASP A 107 18.47 -17.30 -2.61
N GLY A 108 17.33 -16.92 -2.01
CA GLY A 108 17.18 -16.68 -0.57
C GLY A 108 17.48 -15.24 -0.12
N ASN A 109 17.81 -14.33 -1.03
CA ASN A 109 17.85 -12.89 -0.80
C ASN A 109 16.45 -12.30 -1.12
N PRO A 110 15.86 -11.47 -0.24
CA PRO A 110 14.54 -10.89 -0.53
C PRO A 110 14.63 -9.65 -1.43
N GLU A 111 13.72 -9.54 -2.40
CA GLU A 111 13.40 -8.26 -3.04
C GLU A 111 12.35 -7.51 -2.22
N ILE A 112 12.63 -6.23 -1.96
CA ILE A 112 11.66 -5.24 -1.51
C ILE A 112 11.27 -4.36 -2.69
N LEU A 113 9.97 -4.37 -3.01
CA LEU A 113 9.39 -3.74 -4.19
C LEU A 113 8.42 -2.65 -3.74
N ILE A 114 8.84 -1.39 -3.83
CA ILE A 114 8.03 -0.22 -3.43
C ILE A 114 7.19 0.24 -4.62
N GLU A 115 5.87 0.09 -4.53
CA GLU A 115 4.95 0.64 -5.52
C GLU A 115 4.68 2.11 -5.23
N THR A 116 4.78 2.96 -6.26
CA THR A 116 4.37 4.36 -6.17
C THR A 116 3.42 4.73 -7.29
N GLN A 117 2.54 5.70 -7.01
CA GLN A 117 1.66 6.31 -7.99
C GLN A 117 2.09 7.76 -8.20
N SER A 118 2.54 8.08 -9.40
CA SER A 118 2.87 9.46 -9.81
C SER A 118 1.61 10.34 -9.80
N LYS A 119 1.78 11.65 -9.71
CA LYS A 119 0.68 12.63 -9.88
C LYS A 119 0.62 13.15 -11.32
N ASP A 120 0.67 12.25 -12.30
CA ASP A 120 0.45 12.58 -13.71
C ASP A 120 -1.02 12.38 -14.13
N THR A 121 -1.34 12.72 -15.38
CA THR A 121 -2.73 12.72 -15.90
C THR A 121 -3.37 11.33 -16.02
N ILE A 122 -2.58 10.26 -15.80
CA ILE A 122 -3.03 8.87 -15.81
C ILE A 122 -2.63 8.14 -14.52
N SER A 123 -2.20 8.84 -13.46
CA SER A 123 -1.81 8.26 -12.17
C SER A 123 -0.92 7.01 -12.32
N ARG A 124 0.13 7.13 -13.14
CA ARG A 124 0.98 6.02 -13.57
C ARG A 124 1.71 5.37 -12.38
N ALA A 125 1.67 4.03 -12.34
CA ALA A 125 2.45 3.28 -11.35
C ALA A 125 3.95 3.18 -11.72
N ASN A 126 4.80 3.28 -10.70
CA ASN A 126 6.22 2.94 -10.69
C ASN A 126 6.49 1.81 -9.69
N ILE A 127 7.55 1.04 -9.89
CA ILE A 127 8.15 0.18 -8.86
C ILE A 127 9.60 0.62 -8.65
N TYR A 128 10.01 0.81 -7.40
CA TYR A 128 11.41 0.86 -7.00
C TYR A 128 11.77 -0.49 -6.41
N ALA A 129 12.71 -1.20 -7.02
CA ALA A 129 13.07 -2.57 -6.65
C ALA A 129 14.47 -2.62 -6.06
N TYR A 130 14.62 -3.33 -4.94
CA TYR A 130 15.89 -3.55 -4.26
C TYR A 130 15.96 -4.99 -3.77
N GLU A 131 17.04 -5.68 -4.09
CA GLU A 131 17.42 -6.98 -3.55
C GLU A 131 18.35 -6.77 -2.35
N PHE A 132 18.16 -7.56 -1.29
CA PHE A 132 18.92 -7.45 -0.05
C PHE A 132 19.71 -8.72 0.25
N ASN A 133 21.01 -8.63 0.02
CA ASN A 133 21.97 -9.70 0.19
C ASN A 133 22.09 -10.09 1.67
N ASN A 134 22.08 -11.40 1.98
CA ASN A 134 22.24 -11.90 3.35
C ASN A 134 23.61 -11.62 4.02
N ASP A 135 24.60 -11.07 3.31
CA ASP A 135 25.86 -10.60 3.90
C ASP A 135 25.74 -9.21 4.58
N ASN A 136 24.62 -8.52 4.33
CA ASN A 136 24.29 -7.14 4.68
C ASN A 136 25.24 -6.11 4.04
N SER A 137 25.64 -6.37 2.78
CA SER A 137 26.19 -5.34 1.90
C SER A 137 25.13 -4.26 1.56
N LYS A 138 25.51 -3.27 0.75
CA LYS A 138 24.52 -2.29 0.25
C LYS A 138 23.48 -3.01 -0.60
N ALA A 139 22.21 -2.64 -0.44
CA ALA A 139 21.11 -3.19 -1.23
C ALA A 139 21.35 -3.01 -2.73
N ASN A 140 21.16 -4.08 -3.48
CA ASN A 140 21.28 -4.10 -4.93
C ASN A 140 20.03 -3.44 -5.53
N LYS A 141 20.18 -2.24 -6.10
CA LYS A 141 19.07 -1.59 -6.82
C LYS A 141 18.83 -2.30 -8.15
N LEU A 142 17.60 -2.78 -8.36
CA LEU A 142 17.18 -3.45 -9.58
C LEU A 142 16.42 -2.48 -10.51
N ASP A 143 16.74 -2.51 -11.80
CA ASP A 143 16.08 -1.66 -12.80
C ASP A 143 14.74 -2.25 -13.25
N PHE A 144 13.65 -1.78 -12.64
CA PHE A 144 12.32 -2.29 -12.95
C PHE A 144 11.87 -1.92 -14.39
N PRO A 145 11.44 -2.90 -15.21
CA PRO A 145 11.23 -2.68 -16.64
C PRO A 145 9.94 -1.90 -16.93
N LYS A 146 10.09 -0.84 -17.74
CA LYS A 146 8.99 0.00 -18.22
C LYS A 146 8.12 -0.78 -19.23
N LEU A 147 6.81 -0.47 -19.27
CA LEU A 147 5.89 -1.03 -20.28
C LEU A 147 6.42 -0.75 -21.69
N ASN A 148 6.58 -1.80 -22.50
CA ASN A 148 6.99 -1.67 -23.90
C ASN A 148 5.86 -1.12 -24.80
N ASN A 149 6.17 -0.82 -26.07
CA ASN A 149 5.22 -0.19 -27.00
C ASN A 149 3.94 -1.01 -27.26
N SER A 150 3.97 -2.34 -27.09
CA SER A 150 2.75 -3.17 -27.18
C SER A 150 1.97 -3.14 -25.87
N GLN A 151 2.67 -3.38 -24.75
CA GLN A 151 2.10 -3.42 -23.40
C GLN A 151 1.48 -2.09 -22.94
N ARG A 152 1.92 -0.96 -23.50
CA ARG A 152 1.39 0.38 -23.20
C ARG A 152 0.13 0.75 -24.01
N LYS A 153 -0.29 -0.04 -25.00
CA LYS A 153 -1.49 0.25 -25.82
C LYS A 153 -2.75 0.22 -24.95
N GLY A 154 -3.43 1.36 -24.83
CA GLY A 154 -4.63 1.51 -23.99
C GLY A 154 -4.36 1.57 -22.49
N TYR A 155 -3.09 1.64 -22.05
CA TYR A 155 -2.74 1.82 -20.64
C TYR A 155 -3.09 3.23 -20.15
N ARG A 156 -3.68 3.33 -18.95
CA ARG A 156 -4.10 4.60 -18.32
C ARG A 156 -3.97 4.63 -16.79
N GLY A 157 -3.04 3.86 -16.23
CA GLY A 157 -2.96 3.66 -14.78
C GLY A 157 -3.98 2.63 -14.31
N ASP A 158 -4.53 2.85 -13.11
CA ASP A 158 -5.36 1.90 -12.36
C ASP A 158 -4.71 0.50 -12.28
N ASP A 159 -3.39 0.52 -12.05
CA ASP A 159 -2.58 -0.66 -11.81
C ASP A 159 -2.93 -1.31 -10.45
N ASN A 160 -2.90 -2.63 -10.42
CA ASN A 160 -3.01 -3.45 -9.23
C ASN A 160 -1.84 -4.44 -9.23
N PHE A 161 -0.96 -4.35 -8.24
CA PHE A 161 0.16 -5.26 -8.06
C PHE A 161 -0.13 -6.29 -6.97
N TYR A 162 0.37 -7.51 -7.16
CA TYR A 162 0.29 -8.58 -6.17
C TYR A 162 1.32 -9.66 -6.43
N ILE A 163 1.74 -10.38 -5.38
CA ILE A 163 2.60 -11.56 -5.50
C ILE A 163 1.74 -12.79 -5.80
N ARG A 164 2.15 -13.60 -6.77
CA ARG A 164 1.57 -14.93 -7.05
C ARG A 164 2.69 -15.88 -7.50
N ASP A 165 2.76 -17.05 -6.89
CA ASP A 165 3.75 -18.10 -7.22
C ASP A 165 5.22 -17.59 -7.21
N GLY A 166 5.56 -16.75 -6.23
CA GLY A 166 6.89 -16.13 -6.11
C GLY A 166 7.22 -15.07 -7.17
N LYS A 167 6.22 -14.60 -7.94
CA LYS A 167 6.39 -13.61 -9.01
C LYS A 167 5.50 -12.39 -8.77
N LEU A 168 5.97 -11.20 -9.11
CA LEU A 168 5.16 -9.99 -9.09
C LEU A 168 4.24 -9.99 -10.31
N ILE A 169 2.93 -9.88 -10.08
CA ILE A 169 1.93 -9.68 -11.12
C ILE A 169 1.46 -8.22 -11.09
N ARG A 170 1.28 -7.65 -12.28
CA ARG A 170 0.65 -6.35 -12.51
C ARG A 170 -0.58 -6.55 -13.37
N GLU A 171 -1.72 -6.08 -12.91
CA GLU A 171 -2.96 -6.04 -13.67
C GLU A 171 -3.42 -4.59 -13.87
N PHE A 172 -3.86 -4.22 -15.07
CA PHE A 172 -4.50 -2.92 -15.32
C PHE A 172 -5.60 -2.99 -16.38
N PRO A 173 -6.64 -2.13 -16.30
CA PRO A 173 -7.68 -2.00 -17.33
C PRO A 173 -7.14 -1.45 -18.65
N ILE A 174 -7.73 -1.89 -19.76
CA ILE A 174 -7.38 -1.44 -21.12
C ILE A 174 -8.45 -0.44 -21.61
N TYR A 175 -8.00 0.70 -22.15
CA TYR A 175 -8.86 1.74 -22.71
C TYR A 175 -8.74 1.85 -24.24
N LYS A 176 -9.84 2.26 -24.88
CA LYS A 176 -9.92 2.65 -26.30
C LYS A 176 -10.04 4.16 -26.42
N GLY A 177 -9.30 4.75 -27.37
CA GLY A 177 -9.25 6.20 -27.59
C GLY A 177 -8.09 6.88 -26.87
N THR A 178 -8.08 8.21 -26.88
CA THR A 178 -7.01 9.07 -26.34
C THR A 178 -7.60 10.18 -25.46
N GLY A 179 -6.76 10.99 -24.82
CA GLY A 179 -7.22 12.19 -24.08
C GLY A 179 -8.15 11.87 -22.92
N LYS A 180 -9.13 12.74 -22.63
CA LYS A 180 -10.13 12.55 -21.56
C LYS A 180 -11.31 11.65 -21.98
N ASP A 181 -11.48 11.46 -23.29
CA ASP A 181 -12.64 10.77 -23.86
C ASP A 181 -12.46 9.25 -23.97
N ALA A 182 -11.25 8.76 -23.71
CA ALA A 182 -10.94 7.33 -23.71
C ALA A 182 -11.86 6.54 -22.78
N LYS A 183 -12.40 5.42 -23.27
CA LYS A 183 -13.35 4.56 -22.54
C LYS A 183 -12.73 3.22 -22.20
N PRO A 184 -13.01 2.64 -21.02
CA PRO A 184 -12.56 1.30 -20.69
C PRO A 184 -13.20 0.30 -21.66
N THR A 185 -12.43 -0.71 -22.06
CA THR A 185 -12.89 -1.78 -22.97
C THR A 185 -13.57 -2.94 -22.24
N GLY A 186 -13.54 -2.95 -20.90
CA GLY A 186 -13.88 -4.11 -20.08
C GLY A 186 -12.74 -5.11 -19.92
N ALA A 187 -11.80 -5.16 -20.88
CA ALA A 187 -10.65 -6.04 -20.83
C ALA A 187 -9.54 -5.52 -19.89
N LYS A 188 -8.75 -6.46 -19.35
CA LYS A 188 -7.56 -6.18 -18.54
C LYS A 188 -6.30 -6.77 -19.18
N ARG A 189 -5.16 -6.11 -18.94
CA ARG A 189 -3.83 -6.64 -19.25
C ARG A 189 -3.18 -7.14 -17.97
N GLN A 190 -2.68 -8.37 -17.99
CA GLN A 190 -1.84 -8.95 -16.94
C GLN A 190 -0.41 -9.15 -17.42
N LEU A 191 0.55 -8.63 -16.67
CA LEU A 191 2.00 -8.85 -16.84
C LEU A 191 2.54 -9.57 -15.60
N GLN A 192 3.35 -10.60 -15.83
CA GLN A 192 4.15 -11.26 -14.81
C GLN A 192 5.60 -10.80 -14.94
N TYR A 193 6.18 -10.40 -13.82
CA TYR A 193 7.59 -10.09 -13.68
C TYR A 193 8.26 -11.22 -12.90
N GLY A 194 9.41 -11.69 -13.39
CA GLY A 194 10.29 -12.60 -12.66
C GLY A 194 11.70 -12.01 -12.61
N LEU A 195 12.54 -12.48 -11.70
CA LEU A 195 13.96 -12.16 -11.66
C LEU A 195 14.77 -13.35 -12.21
N SER A 196 15.99 -13.09 -12.69
CA SER A 196 16.95 -14.11 -13.11
C SER A 196 18.33 -13.47 -13.19
N GLY A 197 19.15 -13.60 -12.13
CA GLY A 197 20.48 -12.98 -12.10
C GLY A 197 20.38 -11.46 -12.11
N ASN A 198 19.55 -10.93 -11.19
CA ASN A 198 19.31 -9.50 -10.98
C ASN A 198 18.64 -8.75 -12.17
N GLU A 199 18.37 -9.42 -13.30
CA GLU A 199 17.61 -8.87 -14.42
C GLU A 199 16.13 -9.29 -14.40
N PHE A 200 15.22 -8.33 -14.58
CA PHE A 200 13.78 -8.60 -14.66
C PHE A 200 13.37 -9.18 -16.02
N THR A 201 12.73 -10.34 -15.98
CA THR A 201 12.00 -10.93 -17.11
C THR A 201 10.53 -10.51 -17.08
N VAL A 202 9.93 -10.23 -18.25
CA VAL A 202 8.52 -9.80 -18.34
C VAL A 202 7.73 -10.70 -19.30
N LYS A 203 6.71 -11.38 -18.78
CA LYS A 203 5.78 -12.22 -19.55
C LYS A 203 4.38 -11.61 -19.51
N GLN A 204 3.84 -11.24 -20.67
CA GLN A 204 2.42 -10.90 -20.76
C GLN A 204 1.58 -12.19 -20.68
N LEU A 205 0.65 -12.24 -19.73
CA LEU A 205 -0.16 -13.43 -19.47
C LEU A 205 -1.50 -13.41 -20.22
N SER A 206 -2.12 -12.24 -20.35
CA SER A 206 -3.40 -12.08 -21.04
C SER A 206 -3.20 -11.80 -22.53
N LYS A 207 -3.99 -12.45 -23.38
CA LYS A 207 -4.35 -11.93 -24.70
C LYS A 207 -5.44 -10.85 -24.55
N ASP A 208 -5.13 -9.81 -23.76
CA ASP A 208 -6.02 -8.68 -23.41
C ASP A 208 -7.44 -9.15 -23.08
N SER A 209 -7.58 -9.83 -21.94
CA SER A 209 -8.71 -10.73 -21.65
C SER A 209 -10.08 -10.04 -21.73
N VAL A 210 -10.85 -10.40 -22.76
CA VAL A 210 -12.31 -10.25 -22.78
C VAL A 210 -13.04 -11.38 -22.04
N ASP A 211 -12.32 -12.48 -21.73
CA ASP A 211 -12.83 -13.64 -21.02
C ASP A 211 -12.65 -13.50 -19.49
N VAL A 212 -13.55 -12.76 -18.84
CA VAL A 212 -13.80 -12.90 -17.41
C VAL A 212 -15.27 -13.29 -17.23
N ALA A 213 -15.51 -14.60 -17.10
CA ALA A 213 -16.82 -15.09 -16.73
C ALA A 213 -17.11 -14.70 -15.28
N ASP A 214 -18.19 -13.93 -15.07
CA ASP A 214 -18.70 -13.57 -13.75
C ASP A 214 -18.95 -14.83 -12.91
N LYS A 215 -18.19 -14.98 -11.83
CA LYS A 215 -18.51 -15.93 -10.75
C LYS A 215 -19.15 -15.16 -9.60
N THR A 216 -20.42 -14.83 -9.78
CA THR A 216 -21.29 -14.44 -8.67
C THR A 216 -21.27 -15.53 -7.61
N ALA A 217 -20.87 -15.17 -6.39
CA ALA A 217 -20.80 -16.10 -5.27
C ALA A 217 -22.22 -16.46 -4.79
N VAL A 218 -22.76 -17.59 -5.27
CA VAL A 218 -23.98 -18.17 -4.72
C VAL A 218 -23.66 -18.81 -3.37
N VAL A 219 -24.13 -18.18 -2.30
CA VAL A 219 -24.04 -18.72 -0.93
C VAL A 219 -24.91 -19.96 -0.82
N VAL A 220 -24.30 -21.14 -0.63
CA VAL A 220 -25.00 -22.38 -0.29
C VAL A 220 -24.69 -22.74 1.17
N PRO A 221 -25.69 -22.87 2.06
CA PRO A 221 -25.46 -23.12 3.48
C PRO A 221 -25.03 -24.57 3.74
N VAL A 222 -23.96 -24.73 4.52
CA VAL A 222 -23.41 -26.03 4.91
C VAL A 222 -24.37 -26.76 5.86
N LYS A 223 -24.81 -27.98 5.50
CA LYS A 223 -25.43 -28.93 6.45
C LYS A 223 -24.40 -29.93 6.98
N LYS A 224 -24.51 -30.19 8.27
CA LYS A 224 -23.67 -31.07 9.10
C LYS A 224 -23.95 -32.56 8.78
N PRO A 225 -22.95 -33.47 8.81
CA PRO A 225 -23.16 -34.87 8.49
C PRO A 225 -23.69 -35.67 9.70
N GLU A 226 -24.55 -36.65 9.42
CA GLU A 226 -25.00 -37.69 10.36
C GLU A 226 -24.90 -39.07 9.68
N ASN A 227 -24.80 -40.16 10.45
CA ASN A 227 -24.12 -41.40 10.02
C ASN A 227 -24.98 -42.67 10.24
N LYS A 228 -24.68 -43.74 9.47
CA LYS A 228 -25.18 -45.14 9.53
C LYS A 228 -26.53 -45.38 8.82
N LYS A 229 -26.82 -46.55 8.21
CA LYS A 229 -26.08 -47.82 8.05
C LYS A 229 -26.66 -48.69 6.91
N SER A 230 -25.88 -49.70 6.47
CA SER A 230 -26.30 -50.95 5.77
C SER A 230 -26.91 -50.81 4.36
N THR A 231 -26.76 -51.78 3.44
CA THR A 231 -26.58 -53.24 3.63
C THR A 231 -25.69 -53.86 2.54
N SER A 232 -25.01 -54.97 2.84
CA SER A 232 -24.19 -55.74 1.90
C SER A 232 -24.63 -57.21 1.75
N LYS A 233 -24.51 -57.74 0.54
CA LYS A 233 -24.50 -59.15 0.07
C LYS A 233 -23.96 -59.08 -1.39
N SER A 234 -23.17 -60.01 -1.95
CA SER A 234 -22.82 -61.37 -1.52
C SER A 234 -21.40 -61.78 -1.99
N GLU A 235 -20.89 -62.86 -1.38
CA GLU A 235 -19.91 -63.91 -1.78
C GLU A 235 -19.25 -63.91 -3.20
N LYS A 236 -18.10 -64.56 -3.48
CA LYS A 236 -17.21 -65.48 -2.72
C LYS A 236 -15.77 -65.53 -3.30
N LYS A 237 -14.83 -66.08 -2.54
CA LYS A 237 -13.40 -66.30 -2.88
C LYS A 237 -13.16 -67.32 -4.00
N LYS A 238 -12.02 -67.18 -4.70
CA LYS A 238 -11.12 -68.31 -5.01
C LYS A 238 -9.66 -67.92 -4.73
N SER A 239 -8.80 -68.93 -4.53
CA SER A 239 -7.49 -68.81 -3.88
C SER A 239 -6.36 -69.42 -4.70
N SER A 240 -5.15 -68.87 -4.57
CA SER A 240 -3.88 -69.61 -4.72
C SER A 240 -2.85 -69.10 -3.71
N LYS A 241 -1.74 -69.84 -3.51
CA LYS A 241 -0.97 -69.86 -2.26
C LYS A 241 0.51 -70.16 -2.54
N LEU A 242 1.44 -69.55 -1.78
CA LEU A 242 2.90 -69.83 -1.73
C LEU A 242 3.69 -69.40 -2.99
N SER A 243 5.00 -69.08 -2.94
CA SER A 243 6.08 -69.58 -2.04
C SER A 243 7.09 -68.50 -1.54
N LYS A 244 8.16 -68.92 -0.84
CA LYS A 244 9.07 -68.12 0.03
C LYS A 244 10.54 -68.13 -0.45
N LYS A 245 11.37 -67.27 0.19
CA LYS A 245 12.86 -67.36 0.39
C LYS A 245 13.73 -67.01 -0.84
N LYS A 246 14.98 -66.49 -0.77
CA LYS A 246 16.00 -66.03 0.25
C LYS A 246 16.75 -64.84 -0.42
N LYS A 247 17.30 -63.79 0.21
CA LYS A 247 18.19 -63.56 1.38
C LYS A 247 19.69 -63.91 1.17
N HIS A 248 20.51 -62.91 0.81
CA HIS A 248 21.94 -62.64 1.11
C HIS A 248 22.17 -61.16 0.69
N LYS A 249 22.78 -60.20 1.40
CA LYS A 249 23.74 -60.09 2.52
C LYS A 249 25.19 -60.46 2.19
N HIS A 250 25.99 -59.45 1.86
CA HIS A 250 27.41 -59.32 2.24
C HIS A 250 27.70 -57.93 2.85
N ARG A 251 28.85 -57.77 3.50
CA ARG A 251 29.13 -56.73 4.51
C ARG A 251 30.65 -56.45 4.59
N ARG A 252 31.06 -55.19 4.82
CA ARG A 252 32.45 -54.71 5.13
C ARG A 252 33.47 -54.85 3.96
N HIS A 253 34.66 -54.21 3.95
CA HIS A 253 35.44 -53.36 4.89
C HIS A 253 36.04 -52.17 4.06
N SER A 254 36.01 -50.90 4.51
CA SER A 254 37.00 -50.12 5.28
C SER A 254 38.24 -49.59 4.53
N ASP A 255 38.64 -48.39 4.94
CA ASP A 255 39.95 -47.72 4.82
C ASP A 255 40.45 -47.26 3.44
N GLU A 256 40.31 -45.95 3.18
CA GLU A 256 41.45 -45.00 3.08
C GLU A 256 41.00 -43.60 3.52
#